data_AF-A0A2E6GEP9-F1
#
_entry.id   AF-A0A2E6GEP9-F1
#
_cell.length_a   1.000
_cell.length_b   1.000
_cell.length_c   1.000
_cell.angle_alpha   90.00
_cell.angle_beta   90.00
_cell.angle_gamma   90.00
#
_symmetry.space_group_name_H-M   'P 1'
#
loop_
_entity.id
_entity.type
_entity.pdbx_description
1 polymer ?
#
loop_
_entity_poly.entity_id
_entity_poly.type
_entity_poly.pdbx_seq_one_letter_code
_entity_poly.pdbx_strand_id
1 'polypeptide(L)' 'MAIAPGDKAPLFTLMDHNRKNVSLEKFLGRKNVILVFFVFAFTDG' A
#
# COMPACT_ATOMS: atom_id res chain seq x y z
N MET A 1 -11.99 12.28 -2.14
CA MET A 1 -12.40 11.60 -3.39
C MET A 1 -11.90 10.17 -3.32
N ALA A 2 -12.72 9.20 -3.73
CA ALA A 2 -12.30 7.81 -3.86
C ALA A 2 -11.46 7.65 -5.14
N ILE A 3 -10.52 6.71 -5.14
CA ILE A 3 -9.70 6.39 -6.32
C ILE A 3 -10.56 5.63 -7.35
N ALA A 4 -10.33 5.86 -8.64
CA ALA A 4 -10.97 5.14 -9.74
C ALA A 4 -9.93 4.37 -10.59
N PRO A 5 -10.34 3.37 -11.38
CA PRO A 5 -9.46 2.73 -12.35
C PRO A 5 -8.86 3.75 -13.32
N GLY A 6 -7.55 3.66 -13.54
CA GLY A 6 -6.79 4.61 -14.37
C GLY A 6 -6.18 5.77 -13.59
N ASP A 7 -6.66 6.06 -12.38
CA ASP A 7 -6.02 7.05 -11.52
C ASP A 7 -4.62 6.61 -11.12
N LYS A 8 -3.69 7.57 -11.06
CA LYS A 8 -2.37 7.33 -10.51
C LYS A 8 -2.49 7.02 -9.01
N ALA A 9 -1.97 5.86 -8.59
CA ALA A 9 -1.94 5.49 -7.18
C ALA A 9 -1.24 6.58 -6.34
N PRO A 10 -1.85 7.03 -5.22
CA PRO A 10 -1.22 8.00 -4.33
C PRO A 10 0.09 7.47 -3.75
N LEU A 11 1.13 8.31 -3.73
CA LEU A 11 2.40 7.93 -3.10
C LEU A 11 2.27 7.99 -1.59
N PHE A 12 2.76 6.96 -0.92
CA PHE A 12 2.90 6.92 0.53
C PHE A 12 4.17 6.18 0.93
N THR A 13 4.62 6.51 2.13
CA THR A 13 5.67 5.76 2.84
C THR A 13 5.09 5.36 4.19
N LEU A 14 5.14 4.06 4.49
CA LEU A 14 4.67 3.51 5.76
C LEU A 14 5.77 2.68 6.40
N MET A 15 5.72 2.55 7.71
CA MET A 15 6.63 1.69 8.47
C MET A 15 6.06 0.26 8.49
N ASP A 16 6.88 -0.73 8.14
CA ASP A 16 6.50 -2.14 8.22
C ASP A 16 6.64 -2.71 9.66
N HIS A 17 6.28 -3.99 9.84
CA HIS A 17 6.38 -4.68 11.14
C HIS A 17 7.82 -4.82 11.66
N ASN A 18 8.83 -4.65 10.80
CA ASN A 18 10.25 -4.67 11.16
C ASN A 18 10.82 -3.26 11.39
N ARG A 19 9.96 -2.24 11.49
CA ARG A 19 10.33 -0.83 11.62
C ARG A 19 11.13 -0.29 10.43
N LYS A 20 10.91 -0.82 9.23
CA LYS A 20 11.52 -0.33 7.99
C LYS A 20 10.53 0.54 7.23
N ASN A 21 11.01 1.67 6.71
CA ASN A 21 10.22 2.53 5.84
C ASN A 21 10.10 1.92 4.43
N VAL A 22 8.87 1.66 4.01
CA VAL A 22 8.52 1.12 2.69
C VAL A 22 7.74 2.18 1.93
N SER A 23 8.23 2.55 0.75
CA SER A 23 7.63 3.58 -0.12
C SER A 23 7.09 2.93 -1.37
N LEU A 24 5.84 3.24 -1.74
CA LEU A 24 5.19 2.66 -2.93
C LEU A 24 5.97 2.96 -4.22
N GLU A 25 6.59 4.15 -4.29
CA GLU A 25 7.38 4.60 -5.45
C GLU A 25 8.53 3.66 -5.82
N LYS A 26 9.10 2.92 -4.85
CA LYS A 26 10.23 1.99 -5.08
C LYS A 26 9.87 0.84 -6.02
N PHE A 27 8.57 0.58 -6.21
CA PHE A 27 8.06 -0.51 -7.05
C PHE A 27 7.59 -0.04 -8.44
N LEU A 28 7.46 1.27 -8.66
CA LEU A 28 7.01 1.83 -9.94
C LEU A 28 7.90 1.38 -11.10
N GLY A 29 7.27 0.84 -12.16
CA GLY A 29 7.96 0.32 -13.34
C GLY A 29 8.79 -0.95 -13.11
N ARG A 30 8.79 -1.50 -11.89
CA ARG A 30 9.57 -2.69 -11.53
C ARG A 30 8.69 -3.91 -11.29
N LYS A 31 7.58 -3.74 -10.58
CA LYS A 31 6.66 -4.82 -10.19
C LYS A 31 5.23 -4.30 -10.05
N ASN A 32 4.26 -5.18 -10.28
CA ASN A 32 2.87 -4.93 -9.89
C ASN A 32 2.74 -5.06 -8.37
N VAL A 33 1.91 -4.21 -7.75
CA VAL A 33 1.69 -4.16 -6.30
C VAL A 33 0.19 -4.23 -6.04
N ILE A 34 -0.22 -5.14 -5.16
CA ILE A 34 -1.60 -5.23 -4.64
C ILE A 34 -1.60 -4.60 -3.24
N LEU A 35 -2.52 -3.67 -3.01
CA LEU A 35 -2.72 -3.05 -1.69
C LEU A 35 -3.92 -3.70 -1.01
N VAL A 36 -3.70 -4.30 0.16
CA VAL A 36 -4.74 -4.92 0.98
C VAL A 36 -4.92 -4.08 2.24
N PHE A 37 -6.10 -3.48 2.39
CA PHE A 37 -6.48 -2.75 3.59
C PHE A 37 -7.42 -3.65 4.42
N PHE A 38 -7.14 -3.77 5.71
CA PHE A 38 -7.94 -4.55 6.65
C PHE A 38 -8.11 -3.75 7.95
N VAL A 39 -9.13 -4.08 8.75
CA VAL A 39 -9.57 -3.23 9.86
C VAL A 39 -8.56 -3.25 11.02
N PHE A 40 -8.31 -4.42 11.61
CA PHE A 40 -7.34 -4.59 12.70
C PHE A 40 -6.69 -5.97 12.63
N ALA A 41 -5.51 -6.11 13.25
CA ALA A 41 -4.88 -7.41 13.41
C ALA A 41 -5.63 -8.25 14.45
N PHE A 42 -5.65 -9.58 14.27
CA PHE A 42 -6.27 -10.55 15.20
C PHE A 42 -7.79 -10.39 15.38
N THR A 43 -8.50 -9.83 14.40
CA THR A 43 -9.97 -9.91 14.31
C THR A 43 -10.38 -11.09 13.43
N ASP A 44 -11.56 -11.66 13.69
CA ASP A 44 -12.16 -12.57 12.72
C ASP A 44 -12.59 -11.81 11.45
N GLY A 45 -12.97 -12.58 10.42
CA GLY A 45 -13.40 -12.06 9.13
C GLY A 45 -14.84 -12.41 8.84
#